data_AF-S2DWM8-F1
#
_entry.id   AF-S2DWM8-F1
#
_cell.length_a   1.000
_cell.length_b   1.000
_cell.length_c   1.000
_cell.angle_alpha   90.00
_cell.angle_beta   90.00
_cell.angle_gamma   90.00
#
_symmetry.space_group_name_H-M   'P 1'
#
loop_
_entity.id
_entity.type
_entity.pdbx_description
1 polymer ?
#
loop_
_entity_poly.entity_id
_entity_poly.type
_entity_poly.pdbx_seq_one_letter_code
_entity_poly.pdbx_strand_id
1 'polypeptide(L)' 'MEMKGLKDKDLIPAIGSKTTVSLVLNRKRALTIDMIRNLHDLLGLPVEVLIQPYELNGSQELVK' A
#
# COMPACT_ATOMS: atom_id res chain seq x y z
N MET A 1 -13.47 1.21 7.52
CA MET A 1 -12.66 0.16 8.15
C MET A 1 -11.47 0.83 8.81
N GLU A 2 -11.45 0.90 10.13
CA GLU A 2 -10.30 1.37 10.91
C GLU A 2 -9.40 0.17 11.21
N MET A 3 -8.56 -0.23 10.24
CA MET A 3 -7.52 -1.21 10.49
C MET A 3 -6.23 -0.47 10.85
N LYS A 4 -5.82 -0.62 12.12
CA LYS A 4 -4.51 -0.25 12.68
C LYS A 4 -4.06 1.18 12.40
N GLY A 5 -4.53 2.14 13.21
CA GLY A 5 -3.79 3.31 13.74
C GLY A 5 -3.09 4.31 12.80
N LEU A 6 -2.88 3.99 11.54
CA LEU A 6 -2.27 4.79 10.50
C LEU A 6 -3.39 5.43 9.72
N LYS A 7 -3.51 6.75 9.78
CA LYS A 7 -4.48 7.47 8.96
C LYS A 7 -3.93 7.51 7.55
N ASP A 8 -4.79 7.47 6.53
CA ASP A 8 -4.40 7.61 5.13
C ASP A 8 -3.46 8.80 4.89
N LYS A 9 -3.61 9.85 5.70
CA LYS A 9 -2.78 11.07 5.67
C LYS A 9 -1.31 10.83 6.02
N ASP A 10 -1.03 9.87 6.91
CA ASP A 10 0.32 9.58 7.38
C ASP A 10 1.12 8.85 6.30
N LEU A 11 0.46 8.16 5.37
CA LEU A 11 1.09 7.42 4.27
C LEU A 11 1.29 8.25 3.00
N ILE A 12 0.69 9.44 2.91
CA ILE A 12 0.88 10.40 1.81
C ILE A 12 2.38 10.68 1.52
N PRO A 13 3.24 10.99 2.52
CA PRO A 13 4.65 11.26 2.24
C PRO A 13 5.40 10.05 1.63
N ALA A 14 4.98 8.82 1.92
CA ALA A 14 5.66 7.64 1.40
C ALA A 14 5.09 7.14 0.05
N ILE A 15 3.76 7.19 -0.11
CA ILE A 15 3.04 6.64 -1.27
C ILE A 15 2.69 7.71 -2.31
N GLY A 16 2.57 8.97 -1.90
CA GLY A 16 2.16 10.09 -2.74
C GLY A 16 0.72 10.54 -2.48
N SER A 17 -0.12 10.61 -3.51
CA SER A 17 -1.46 11.19 -3.36
C SER A 17 -2.40 10.34 -2.50
N LYS A 18 -3.40 10.99 -1.88
CA LYS A 18 -4.46 10.31 -1.12
C LYS A 18 -5.17 9.22 -1.94
N THR A 19 -5.38 9.47 -3.23
CA THR A 19 -5.98 8.49 -4.15
C THR A 19 -5.12 7.23 -4.26
N THR A 20 -3.80 7.39 -4.42
CA THR A 20 -2.87 6.26 -4.50
C THR A 20 -2.81 5.50 -3.18
N VAL A 21 -2.81 6.20 -2.04
CA VAL A 21 -2.89 5.57 -0.72
C VAL A 21 -4.14 4.69 -0.61
N SER A 22 -5.31 5.22 -0.98
CA SER A 22 -6.55 4.44 -0.98
C SER A 22 -6.45 3.21 -1.89
N LEU A 23 -5.88 3.33 -3.09
CA LEU A 23 -5.74 2.18 -4.01
C LEU A 23 -4.83 1.09 -3.43
N VAL A 24 -3.71 1.48 -2.81
CA VAL A 24 -2.77 0.54 -2.18
C VAL A 24 -3.39 -0.13 -0.96
N LEU A 25 -4.02 0.64 -0.07
CA LEU A 25 -4.69 0.11 1.13
C LEU A 25 -5.84 -0.84 0.78
N ASN A 26 -6.55 -0.58 -0.31
CA ASN A 26 -7.60 -1.47 -0.82
C ASN A 26 -7.07 -2.60 -1.71
N ARG A 27 -5.73 -2.79 -1.79
CA ARG A 27 -5.05 -3.77 -2.65
C ARG A 27 -5.48 -3.70 -4.12
N LYS A 28 -5.92 -2.53 -4.59
CA LYS A 28 -6.24 -2.28 -6.00
C LYS A 28 -4.99 -1.94 -6.82
N ARG A 29 -3.88 -1.66 -6.15
CA ARG A 29 -2.59 -1.35 -6.75
C ARG A 29 -1.45 -2.00 -5.98
N ALA A 30 -0.47 -2.53 -6.72
CA ALA A 30 0.78 -3.02 -6.17
C ALA A 30 1.65 -1.86 -5.65
N LEU A 31 2.34 -2.06 -4.53
CA LEU A 31 3.40 -1.18 -4.07
C LEU A 31 4.56 -1.18 -5.08
N THR A 32 5.06 0.00 -5.42
CA THR A 32 6.30 0.11 -6.22
C THR A 32 7.53 0.04 -5.32
N ILE A 33 8.69 -0.24 -5.90
CA ILE A 33 9.95 -0.29 -5.14
C ILE A 33 10.23 1.04 -4.42
N ASP A 34 9.98 2.19 -5.06
CA ASP A 34 10.11 3.50 -4.43
C ASP A 34 9.18 3.68 -3.24
N MET A 35 7.91 3.27 -3.36
CA MET A 35 6.96 3.32 -2.23
C MET A 35 7.42 2.44 -1.08
N ILE A 36 7.99 1.27 -1.38
CA ILE A 36 8.50 0.34 -0.36
C ILE A 36 9.69 0.96 0.38
N ARG A 37 10.63 1.59 -0.33
CA ARG A 37 11.76 2.29 0.29
C ARG A 37 11.28 3.45 1.18
N ASN A 38 10.36 4.26 0.68
CA ASN A 38 9.82 5.38 1.46
C ASN A 38 9.01 4.91 2.68
N LEU A 39 8.28 3.80 2.57
CA LEU A 39 7.55 3.20 3.69
C LEU A 39 8.49 2.60 4.73
N HIS A 40 9.62 2.02 4.30
CA HIS A 40 10.68 1.58 5.19
C HIS A 40 11.24 2.75 6.00
N ASP A 41 11.57 3.87 5.34
CA ASP A 41 12.11 5.05 5.99
C ASP A 41 11.10 5.72 6.94
N LEU A 42 9.82 5.75 6.54
CA LEU A 42 8.74 6.38 7.32
C LEU A 42 8.33 5.56 8.55
N LEU A 43 8.19 4.23 8.39
CA LEU A 43 7.65 3.35 9.43
C LEU A 43 8.73 2.60 10.21
N GLY A 44 9.99 2.65 9.75
CA GLY A 44 11.10 1.86 10.31
C GLY A 44 10.90 0.35 10.13
N LEU A 45 10.03 -0.07 9.20
CA LEU A 45 9.67 -1.48 9.00
C LEU A 45 10.64 -2.15 8.03
N PRO A 46 11.11 -3.38 8.30
CA PRO A 46 11.96 -4.11 7.37
C PRO A 46 11.34 -4.27 5.98
N VAL A 47 12.17 -4.08 4.94
CA VAL A 47 11.73 -4.21 3.54
C VAL A 47 11.13 -5.58 3.25
N GLU A 48 11.64 -6.64 3.90
CA GLU A 48 11.12 -8.01 3.78
C GLU A 48 9.62 -8.13 4.10
N VAL A 49 9.10 -7.31 5.02
CA VAL A 49 7.68 -7.29 5.40
C VAL A 49 6.85 -6.57 4.34
N LEU A 50 7.42 -5.56 3.69
CA LEU A 50 6.76 -4.72 2.70
C LEU A 50 6.69 -5.36 1.29
N ILE A 51 7.63 -6.25 0.97
CA ILE A 51 7.71 -6.95 -0.32
C ILE A 51 6.91 -8.26 -0.36
N GLN A 52 6.19 -8.60 0.72
CA GLN A 52 5.44 -9.85 0.79
C GLN A 52 4.44 -9.91 -0.37
N PRO A 53 4.36 -11.04 -1.10
CA PRO A 53 3.40 -11.19 -2.19
C PRO A 53 1.98 -11.10 -1.63
N TYR A 54 1.14 -10.32 -2.29
CA TYR A 54 -0.28 -10.21 -1.96
C TYR A 54 -1.11 -10.16 -3.24
N GLU A 55 -2.31 -10.73 -3.17
CA GLU A 55 -3.24 -10.66 -4.29
C GLU A 55 -3.87 -9.27 -4.40
N LEU A 56 -3.98 -8.80 -5.63
CA LEU A 56 -4.69 -7.56 -5.92
C LEU A 56 -6.18 -7.84 -6.03
N ASN A 57 -6.99 -7.02 -5.35
CA ASN A 57 -8.45 -7.12 -5.34
C ASN A 57 -9.10 -6.80 -6.72
N GLY A 58 -8.30 -6.53 -7.77
CA GLY A 58 -8.75 -6.18 -9.11
C GLY A 58 -8.77 -7.34 -10.11
N SER A 59 -8.41 -8.56 -9.72
CA SER A 59 -8.36 -9.72 -10.62
C SER A 59 -9.64 -10.57 -10.66
N GLN A 60 -10.71 -10.17 -9.96
CA GLN A 60 -12.02 -10.83 -10.02
C GLN A 60 -13.05 -9.99 -10.80
N GLU A 61 -12.81 -9.68 -12.07
CA GLU A 61 -13.89 -9.30 -13.00
C GLU A 61 -13.56 -9.64 -14.46
N LEU A 62 -13.13 -10.89 -14.71
CA LEU A 62 -13.06 -11.47 -16.06
C LEU A 62 -13.49 -12.95 -16.04
N VAL A 63 -14.58 -13.28 -15.34
CA VAL A 63 -15.35 -14.51 -15.61
C VAL A 63 -16.81 -14.25 -15.26
N LYS A 64 -17.59 -13.80 -16.25
CA LYS A 64 -19.03 -14.09 -16.37
C LYS A 64 -19.39 -14.15 -17.85
#